data_AF-A0A2V8FXW9-F1
#
_entry.id   AF-A0A2V8FXW9-F1
#
_cell.length_a   1.000
_cell.length_b   1.000
_cell.length_c   1.000
_cell.angle_alpha   90.00
_cell.angle_beta   90.00
_cell.angle_gamma   90.00
#
_symmetry.space_group_name_H-M   'P 1'
#
loop_
_entity.id
_entity.type
_entity.pdbx_description
1 polymer ?
#
loop_
_entity_poly.entity_id
_entity_poly.type
_entity_poly.pdbx_seq_one_letter_code
_entity_poly.pdbx_strand_id
1 'polypeptide(L)'
;MAILVCTVVVSLCLASASGAGERTLACTDLPQDEKEARTPAQQKINSQLLYEIYRRRGEAQRKGVPPGDTLVRIDHAGRALVDVRAHVTAALERQIRRLGGRIVTTTPSLDSIVAWMPLLKLERLAESPAVRAIEPAATAMTVR
;
A
#
# COMPACT_ATOMS: atom_id res chain seq x y z
N MET A 1 -49.15 -28.45 -57.89
CA MET A 1 -50.40 -27.87 -58.42
C MET A 1 -51.18 -27.30 -57.26
N ALA A 2 -51.29 -25.96 -57.23
CA ALA A 2 -52.25 -25.15 -56.47
C ALA A 2 -52.15 -25.11 -54.93
N ILE A 3 -52.44 -24.02 -54.20
CA ILE A 3 -52.78 -22.60 -54.43
C ILE A 3 -52.78 -21.97 -53.00
N LEU A 4 -52.78 -20.62 -52.90
CA LEU A 4 -53.20 -19.75 -51.77
C LEU A 4 -52.13 -19.46 -50.70
N VAL A 5 -51.47 -18.28 -50.65
CA VAL A 5 -51.90 -16.86 -50.54
C VAL A 5 -52.47 -16.48 -49.17
N CYS A 6 -51.98 -15.33 -48.66
CA CYS A 6 -52.46 -14.52 -47.52
C CYS A 6 -52.26 -15.16 -46.14
N THR A 7 -51.81 -14.50 -45.08
CA THR A 7 -51.53 -13.11 -44.67
C THR A 7 -50.85 -13.33 -43.30
N VAL A 8 -49.88 -12.55 -42.86
CA VAL A 8 -50.12 -11.45 -41.90
C VAL A 8 -48.75 -10.83 -41.65
N VAL A 9 -48.61 -9.62 -42.17
CA VAL A 9 -47.91 -8.46 -41.62
C VAL A 9 -47.47 -8.62 -40.16
N VAL A 10 -46.25 -8.15 -39.88
CA VAL A 10 -45.69 -7.67 -38.61
C VAL A 10 -44.35 -8.35 -38.39
N SER A 11 -43.31 -7.69 -38.90
CA SER A 11 -42.15 -7.45 -38.05
C SER A 11 -41.45 -6.22 -38.58
N LEU A 12 -41.83 -5.09 -37.99
CA LEU A 12 -41.13 -3.82 -38.08
C LEU A 12 -39.77 -4.02 -37.39
N CYS A 13 -38.79 -4.55 -38.12
CA CYS A 13 -37.40 -4.57 -37.65
C CYS A 13 -36.88 -3.14 -37.69
N LEU A 14 -36.93 -2.51 -36.52
CA LEU A 14 -36.28 -1.27 -36.19
C LEU A 14 -34.78 -1.44 -36.47
N ALA A 15 -34.31 -0.93 -37.60
CA ALA A 15 -32.89 -0.85 -37.91
C ALA A 15 -32.27 0.23 -37.02
N SER A 16 -31.86 -0.15 -35.81
CA SER A 16 -30.98 0.66 -34.99
C SER A 16 -29.58 0.63 -35.60
N ALA A 17 -29.22 1.71 -36.29
CA ALA A 17 -27.84 2.07 -36.50
C ALA A 17 -27.21 2.38 -35.13
N SER A 18 -26.24 1.59 -34.72
CA SER A 18 -25.31 1.85 -33.62
C SER A 18 -24.02 1.20 -34.10
N GLY A 19 -22.98 1.93 -34.48
CA GLY A 19 -22.34 3.02 -33.75
C GLY A 19 -20.88 2.59 -33.68
N ALA A 20 -20.01 3.31 -34.38
CA ALA A 20 -18.58 3.03 -34.48
C ALA A 20 -17.96 2.84 -33.09
N GLY A 21 -17.18 1.78 -32.91
CA GLY A 21 -16.52 1.52 -31.63
C GLY A 21 -15.55 0.36 -31.61
N GLU A 22 -15.07 -0.14 -32.75
CA GLU A 22 -14.00 -1.15 -32.77
C GLU A 22 -12.64 -0.47 -32.62
N ARG A 23 -12.38 0.00 -31.40
CA ARG A 23 -11.01 0.16 -30.91
C ARG A 23 -10.74 -1.03 -30.00
N THR A 24 -10.44 -2.18 -30.61
CA THR A 24 -9.78 -3.29 -29.94
C THR A 24 -8.38 -2.84 -29.56
N LEU A 25 -8.28 -2.02 -28.51
CA LEU A 25 -7.07 -1.90 -27.72
C LEU A 25 -7.17 -3.02 -26.70
N ALA A 26 -6.83 -4.23 -27.13
CA ALA A 26 -6.32 -5.22 -26.21
C ALA A 26 -5.04 -4.62 -25.60
N CYS A 27 -5.20 -3.88 -24.50
CA CYS A 27 -4.11 -3.66 -23.58
C CYS A 27 -3.83 -5.04 -23.00
N THR A 28 -2.95 -5.76 -23.69
CA THR A 28 -2.32 -6.95 -23.18
C THR A 28 -1.45 -6.47 -22.03
N ASP A 29 -2.04 -6.40 -20.83
CA ASP A 29 -1.30 -6.33 -19.58
C ASP A 29 -0.45 -7.59 -19.51
N LEU A 30 0.76 -7.48 -20.04
CA LEU A 30 1.82 -8.45 -19.84
C LEU A 30 1.99 -8.62 -18.33
N PRO A 31 2.15 -9.86 -17.83
CA PRO A 31 2.49 -10.05 -16.42
C PRO A 31 3.81 -9.32 -16.15
N GLN A 32 3.73 -8.26 -15.34
CA GLN A 32 4.85 -7.45 -14.91
C GLN A 32 5.82 -8.29 -14.07
N ASP A 33 6.73 -8.98 -14.74
CA ASP A 33 7.96 -9.51 -14.13
C ASP A 33 9.09 -8.47 -14.21
N GLU A 34 8.78 -7.26 -13.74
CA GLU A 34 9.71 -6.16 -13.42
C GLU A 34 9.72 -5.96 -11.88
N LYS A 35 9.75 -7.09 -11.15
CA LYS A 35 9.34 -7.25 -9.74
C LYS A 35 10.33 -6.77 -8.66
N GLU A 36 10.97 -5.62 -8.85
CA GLU A 36 11.70 -4.98 -7.75
C GLU A 36 11.39 -3.49 -7.54
N ALA A 37 10.25 -3.04 -8.05
CA ALA A 37 9.64 -1.78 -7.65
C ALA A 37 9.04 -1.89 -6.23
N ARG A 38 9.34 -0.92 -5.35
CA ARG A 38 8.72 -0.83 -4.02
C ARG A 38 7.19 -0.82 -4.18
N THR A 39 6.50 -1.63 -3.37
CA THR A 39 5.02 -1.59 -3.34
C THR A 39 4.52 -0.21 -2.90
N PRO A 40 3.28 0.20 -3.22
CA PRO A 40 2.73 1.47 -2.75
C PRO A 40 2.80 1.64 -1.22
N ALA A 41 2.69 0.54 -0.46
CA ALA A 41 2.89 0.54 0.98
C ALA A 41 4.35 0.78 1.37
N GLN A 42 5.31 0.13 0.70
CA GLN A 42 6.74 0.33 0.95
C GLN A 42 7.20 1.75 0.60
N GLN A 43 6.60 2.41 -0.40
CA GLN A 43 6.93 3.79 -0.75
C GLN A 43 6.63 4.79 0.37
N LYS A 44 5.68 4.47 1.25
CA LYS A 44 5.38 5.27 2.45
C LYS A 44 6.36 5.03 3.59
N ILE A 45 7.20 4.00 3.52
CA ILE A 45 8.12 3.62 4.59
C ILE A 45 9.50 4.18 4.28
N ASN A 46 10.10 4.85 5.27
CA ASN A 46 11.45 5.35 5.16
C ASN A 46 12.45 4.21 4.82
N SER A 47 13.39 4.49 3.93
CA SER A 47 14.38 3.51 3.47
C SER A 47 15.16 2.84 4.60
N GLN A 48 15.46 3.55 5.70
CA GLN A 48 16.15 2.95 6.85
C GLN A 48 15.32 1.84 7.51
N LEU A 49 14.01 2.04 7.65
CA LEU A 49 13.10 1.01 8.16
C LEU A 49 12.99 -0.17 7.19
N LEU A 50 12.93 0.10 5.88
CA LEU A 50 12.94 -0.96 4.86
C LEU A 50 14.21 -1.79 4.91
N TYR A 51 15.37 -1.16 5.09
CA TYR A 51 16.65 -1.87 5.24
C TYR A 51 16.63 -2.82 6.43
N GLU A 52 16.11 -2.39 7.58
CA GLU A 52 15.95 -3.26 8.74
C GLU A 52 14.94 -4.40 8.53
N ILE A 53 13.87 -4.16 7.76
CA ILE A 53 12.94 -5.21 7.33
C ILE A 53 13.65 -6.23 6.44
N TYR A 54 14.39 -5.77 5.42
CA TYR A 54 15.12 -6.66 4.51
C TYR A 54 16.21 -7.46 5.23
N ARG A 55 16.92 -6.85 6.17
CA ARG A 55 17.89 -7.54 7.05
C ARG A 55 17.21 -8.63 7.86
N ARG A 56 16.08 -8.33 8.51
CA ARG A 56 15.31 -9.33 9.27
C ARG A 56 14.75 -10.46 8.41
N ARG A 57 14.48 -10.21 7.12
CA ARG A 57 14.01 -11.22 6.17
C ARG A 57 15.16 -12.03 5.53
N GLY A 58 16.42 -11.68 5.78
CA GLY A 58 17.57 -12.28 5.08
C GLY A 58 17.70 -11.84 3.61
N GLU A 59 17.07 -10.73 3.23
CA GLU A 59 16.99 -10.22 1.86
C GLU A 59 17.97 -9.08 1.60
N ALA A 60 18.80 -8.71 2.58
CA ALA A 60 19.68 -7.55 2.52
C ALA A 60 20.57 -7.55 1.27
N GLN A 61 21.20 -8.69 0.94
CA GLN A 61 22.09 -8.80 -0.22
C GLN A 61 21.33 -8.68 -1.53
N ARG A 62 20.18 -9.35 -1.65
CA ARG A 62 19.32 -9.30 -2.85
C ARG A 62 18.78 -7.88 -3.10
N LYS A 63 18.40 -7.17 -2.03
CA LYS A 63 17.85 -5.81 -2.08
C LYS A 63 18.93 -4.72 -2.11
N GLY A 64 20.21 -5.07 -2.19
CA GLY A 64 21.31 -4.10 -2.22
C GLY A 64 21.38 -3.21 -0.98
N VAL A 65 21.01 -3.73 0.19
CA VAL A 65 21.06 -2.98 1.44
C VAL A 65 22.51 -2.72 1.81
N PRO A 66 22.93 -1.46 2.00
CA PRO A 66 24.31 -1.16 2.37
C PRO A 66 24.64 -1.78 3.75
N PRO A 67 25.90 -2.18 3.97
CA PRO A 67 26.36 -2.58 5.31
C PRO A 67 26.38 -1.38 6.27
N GLY A 68 26.35 -1.65 7.57
CA GLY A 68 26.40 -0.63 8.63
C GLY A 68 25.08 -0.41 9.37
N ASP A 69 25.11 0.25 10.51
CA ASP A 69 23.92 0.40 11.35
C ASP A 69 22.98 1.48 10.82
N THR A 70 21.68 1.26 10.94
CA THR A 70 20.70 2.34 10.77
C THR A 70 20.47 3.04 12.10
N LEU A 71 19.98 4.28 12.06
CA LEU A 71 19.58 5.03 13.27
C LEU A 71 18.20 4.59 13.79
N VAL A 72 17.66 3.48 13.30
CA VAL A 72 16.36 2.95 13.73
C VAL A 72 16.53 2.32 15.11
N ARG A 73 15.80 2.85 16.10
CA ARG A 73 15.75 2.23 17.43
C ARG A 73 14.88 0.98 17.37
N ILE A 74 15.50 -0.19 17.54
CA ILE A 74 14.83 -1.49 17.59
C ILE A 74 14.96 -2.07 19.00
N ASP A 75 13.87 -2.51 19.60
CA ASP A 75 13.90 -3.15 20.92
C ASP A 75 14.20 -4.66 20.84
N HIS A 76 14.40 -5.30 22.00
CA HIS A 76 14.65 -6.74 22.09
C HIS A 76 13.51 -7.61 21.53
N ALA A 77 12.29 -7.06 21.45
CA ALA A 77 11.13 -7.74 20.86
C ALA A 77 11.02 -7.54 19.34
N GLY A 78 11.98 -6.84 18.72
CA GLY A 78 12.01 -6.55 17.30
C GLY A 78 10.99 -5.51 16.84
N ARG A 79 10.59 -4.61 17.73
CA ARG A 79 9.77 -3.44 17.42
C ARG A 79 10.68 -2.25 17.14
N ALA A 80 10.40 -1.52 16.06
CA ALA A 80 11.02 -0.24 15.77
C ALA A 80 10.21 0.89 16.39
N LEU A 81 10.89 1.91 16.92
CA LEU A 81 10.24 3.16 17.31
C LEU A 81 10.06 4.02 16.04
N VAL A 82 8.80 4.25 15.68
CA VAL A 82 8.44 4.96 14.46
C VAL A 82 7.56 6.18 14.76
N ASP A 83 7.68 7.20 13.93
CA ASP A 83 6.75 8.31 13.80
C ASP A 83 5.87 8.06 12.56
N VAL A 84 4.58 7.86 12.79
CA VAL A 84 3.59 7.59 11.74
C VAL A 84 2.91 8.90 11.38
N ARG A 85 3.20 9.42 10.18
CA ARG A 85 2.53 10.59 9.59
C ARG A 85 1.19 10.15 9.02
N ALA A 86 0.10 10.47 9.72
CA ALA A 86 -1.23 10.01 9.36
C ALA A 86 -2.32 10.89 9.97
N HIS A 87 -3.49 10.89 9.33
CA HIS A 87 -4.67 11.49 9.96
C HIS A 87 -5.04 10.68 11.21
N VAL A 88 -4.93 11.32 12.38
CA VAL A 88 -5.11 10.64 13.66
C VAL A 88 -6.59 10.32 13.87
N THR A 89 -6.92 9.04 13.80
CA THR A 89 -8.27 8.54 14.05
C THR A 89 -8.23 7.41 15.07
N ALA A 90 -9.30 7.26 15.85
CA ALA A 90 -9.43 6.13 16.76
C ALA A 90 -9.36 4.77 16.04
N ALA A 91 -9.76 4.71 14.77
CA ALA A 91 -9.62 3.50 13.95
C ALA A 91 -8.16 3.13 13.68
N LEU A 92 -7.32 4.12 13.37
CA LEU A 92 -5.89 3.93 13.15
C LEU A 92 -5.18 3.50 14.44
N GLU A 93 -5.49 4.12 15.58
CA GLU A 93 -4.91 3.72 16.87
C GLU A 93 -5.25 2.27 17.23
N ARG A 94 -6.51 1.87 17.01
CA ARG A 94 -6.92 0.46 17.20
C ARG A 94 -6.18 -0.46 16.25
N GLN A 95 -5.96 -0.06 14.99
CA GLN A 95 -5.18 -0.84 14.04
C GLN A 95 -3.72 -1.02 14.49
N ILE A 96 -3.07 0.04 14.95
CA ILE A 96 -1.71 -0.02 15.52
C ILE A 96 -1.65 -1.03 16.66
N ARG A 97 -2.58 -0.97 17.61
CA ARG A 97 -2.64 -1.92 18.74
C ARG A 97 -2.88 -3.36 18.29
N ARG A 98 -3.81 -3.59 17.35
CA ARG A 98 -4.09 -4.93 16.79
C ARG A 98 -2.89 -5.54 16.07
N LEU A 99 -2.05 -4.71 15.44
CA LEU A 99 -0.81 -5.16 14.79
C LEU A 99 0.34 -5.43 15.78
N GLY A 100 0.09 -5.34 17.09
CA GLY A 100 1.10 -5.52 18.14
C GLY A 100 1.89 -4.26 18.46
N GLY A 101 1.43 -3.11 17.98
CA GLY A 101 2.04 -1.81 18.24
C GLY A 101 1.70 -1.25 19.62
N ARG A 102 2.60 -0.46 20.18
CA ARG A 102 2.40 0.30 21.43
C ARG A 102 2.57 1.79 21.15
N ILE A 103 1.50 2.54 21.27
CA ILE A 103 1.51 4.00 21.10
C ILE A 103 2.26 4.61 22.29
N VAL A 104 3.23 5.47 22.00
CA VAL A 104 4.00 6.24 22.98
C VAL A 104 3.36 7.60 23.15
N THR A 105 3.15 8.31 22.04
CA THR A 105 2.57 9.65 22.01
C THR A 105 1.72 9.80 20.75
N THR A 106 0.59 10.48 20.88
CA THR A 106 -0.26 10.89 19.75
C THR A 106 -0.36 12.41 19.75
N THR A 107 -0.10 13.04 18.60
CA THR A 107 -0.22 14.49 18.43
C THR A 107 -1.11 14.79 17.23
N PRO A 108 -2.44 14.92 17.42
CA PRO A 108 -3.39 15.11 16.32
C PRO A 108 -3.15 16.40 15.52
N SER A 109 -2.70 17.47 16.19
CA SER A 109 -2.39 18.75 15.55
C SER A 109 -1.23 18.68 14.54
N LEU A 110 -0.39 17.65 14.63
CA LEU A 110 0.75 17.41 13.72
C LEU A 110 0.55 16.15 12.88
N ASP A 111 -0.63 15.53 12.92
CA ASP A 111 -0.92 14.26 12.25
C ASP A 111 0.19 13.21 12.50
N SER A 112 0.63 13.08 13.74
CA SER A 112 1.77 12.26 14.12
C SER A 112 1.40 11.32 15.26
N ILE A 113 1.80 10.05 15.09
CA ILE A 113 1.70 9.03 16.14
C ILE A 113 3.07 8.39 16.30
N VAL A 114 3.68 8.59 17.45
CA VAL A 114 4.91 7.92 17.83
C VAL A 114 4.56 6.59 18.48
N ALA A 115 5.02 5.48 17.92
CA ALA A 115 4.69 4.15 18.39
C ALA A 115 5.84 3.16 18.22
N TRP A 116 5.93 2.19 19.13
CA TRP A 116 6.70 0.98 18.93
C TRP A 116 5.90 0.03 18.04
N MET A 117 6.43 -0.34 16.88
CA MET A 117 5.77 -1.21 15.91
C MET A 117 6.65 -2.40 15.54
N PRO A 118 6.13 -3.64 15.49
CA PRO A 118 6.89 -4.77 14.96
C PRO A 118 7.36 -4.48 13.53
N LEU A 119 8.66 -4.60 13.26
CA LEU A 119 9.26 -4.23 11.97
C LEU A 119 8.54 -4.88 10.78
N LEU A 120 8.28 -6.18 10.88
CA LEU A 120 7.64 -6.96 9.82
C LEU A 120 6.15 -6.65 9.61
N LYS A 121 5.54 -5.81 10.46
CA LYS A 121 4.14 -5.38 10.34
C LYS A 121 4.01 -3.93 9.85
N LEU A 122 5.11 -3.22 9.61
CA LEU A 122 5.09 -1.84 9.13
C LEU A 122 4.46 -1.71 7.74
N GLU A 123 4.74 -2.65 6.83
CA GLU A 123 4.12 -2.69 5.49
C GLU A 123 2.60 -2.80 5.59
N ARG A 124 2.09 -3.64 6.49
CA ARG A 124 0.65 -3.78 6.73
C ARG A 124 0.00 -2.53 7.33
N LEU A 125 0.75 -1.77 8.13
CA LEU A 125 0.29 -0.46 8.62
C LEU A 125 0.25 0.56 7.47
N ALA A 126 1.27 0.56 6.61
CA ALA A 126 1.38 1.48 5.47
C ALA A 126 0.34 1.25 4.36
N GLU A 127 -0.25 0.06 4.28
CA GLU A 127 -1.41 -0.22 3.41
C GLU A 127 -2.62 0.66 3.77
N SER A 128 -2.72 1.18 5.00
CA SER A 128 -3.81 2.06 5.38
C SER A 128 -3.77 3.37 4.57
N PRO A 129 -4.91 3.80 3.98
CA PRO A 129 -4.97 5.05 3.24
C PRO A 129 -4.79 6.28 4.16
N ALA A 130 -5.06 6.13 5.46
CA ALA A 130 -4.86 7.21 6.43
C ALA A 130 -3.36 7.50 6.67
N VAL A 131 -2.47 6.54 6.38
CA VAL A 131 -1.03 6.66 6.56
C VAL A 131 -0.41 7.27 5.31
N ARG A 132 0.29 8.39 5.50
CA ARG A 132 1.03 9.12 4.46
C ARG A 132 2.49 8.73 4.44
N ALA A 133 3.12 8.64 5.61
CA ALA A 133 4.51 8.22 5.75
C ALA A 133 4.78 7.53 7.10
N ILE A 134 5.82 6.71 7.15
CA ILE A 134 6.34 6.07 8.35
C ILE A 134 7.84 6.34 8.41
N GLU A 135 8.26 7.07 9.44
CA GLU A 135 9.63 7.52 9.65
C GLU A 135 10.20 6.89 10.92
N PRO A 136 11.53 6.69 11.03
CA PRO A 136 12.15 6.44 12.32
C PRO A 136 11.83 7.61 13.24
N ALA A 137 11.44 7.35 14.49
CA ALA A 137 11.16 8.44 15.41
C ALA A 137 12.45 9.24 15.66
N ALA A 138 12.33 10.57 15.65
CA ALA A 138 13.46 11.47 15.87
C ALA A 138 14.11 11.15 17.23
N THR A 139 15.42 10.91 17.22
CA THR A 139 16.21 10.85 18.45
C THR A 139 16.57 12.28 18.78
N ALA A 140 16.06 12.81 19.90
CA ALA A 140 16.55 14.08 20.40
C ALA A 140 18.03 13.91 20.77
N MET A 141 18.93 14.38 19.90
CA MET A 141 20.32 14.57 20.27
C MET A 141 20.40 15.83 21.12
N THR A 142 20.34 15.67 22.45
CA THR A 142 20.78 16.75 23.33
C THR A 142 22.29 16.85 23.21
N VAL A 143 22.78 17.81 22.43
CA VAL A 143 24.19 18.23 22.50
C VAL A 143 24.36 18.84 23.89
N ARG A 144 25.22 18.24 24.71
CA ARG A 144 25.59 18.75 26.03
C ARG A 144 26.84 19.60 25.91
#